data_AF-A0A371MP83-F1
#
_entry.id   AF-A0A371MP83-F1
#
_cell.length_a   1.000
_cell.length_b   1.000
_cell.length_c   1.000
_cell.angle_alpha   90.00
_cell.angle_beta   90.00
_cell.angle_gamma   90.00
#
_symmetry.space_group_name_H-M   'P 1'
#
loop_
_entity.id
_entity.type
_entity.pdbx_description
1 polymer ?
#
loop_
_entity_poly.entity_id
_entity_poly.type
_entity_poly.pdbx_seq_one_letter_code
_entity_poly.pdbx_strand_id
1 'polypeptide(L)'
;MECPSCGKQLATEQGMRQHHTKVHNTPLPNRVCKRCHQEFYDPKSQRVYCEECYSEQGNQNGNWRGGKETETCSVCDATFSYYPSNKQGVYCSECVKEAEGLLPENPAERIELIRTACSFCEAQLERLPSSINGNEYGSFCDLDCYGKWLSNNIVGSNHHQWEGGTLFYGESWWPVRRKALERDNYTCQRCGADSEELGQNPDVHHLNRVRDFDDPSNAHTLSNVVSLCRSCHRLVESGDKK
;
A
#
# COMPACT_ATOMS: atom_id res chain seq x y z
N MET A 1 2.98 9.14 32.13
CA MET A 1 3.52 7.77 32.05
C MET A 1 5.03 7.82 32.16
N GLU A 2 5.62 6.99 33.01
CA GLU A 2 7.06 6.97 33.24
C GLU A 2 7.74 5.92 32.34
N CYS A 3 8.89 6.25 31.75
CA CYS A 3 9.69 5.31 30.98
C CYS A 3 10.38 4.30 31.91
N PRO A 4 10.17 2.98 31.76
CA PRO A 4 10.72 1.97 32.66
C PRO A 4 12.25 1.88 32.63
N SER A 5 12.92 2.29 31.53
CA SER A 5 14.38 2.21 31.41
C SER A 5 15.13 3.46 31.89
N CYS A 6 14.50 4.63 31.88
CA CYS A 6 15.20 5.89 32.21
C CYS A 6 14.42 6.85 33.11
N GLY A 7 13.25 6.47 33.61
CA GLY A 7 12.43 7.29 34.52
C GLY A 7 11.83 8.55 33.90
N LYS A 8 11.99 8.77 32.58
CA LYS A 8 11.50 9.97 31.91
C LYS A 8 9.97 10.01 31.91
N GLN A 9 9.37 11.09 32.41
CA GLN A 9 7.92 11.30 32.38
C GLN A 9 7.44 11.84 31.04
N LEU A 10 6.54 11.11 30.39
CA LEU A 10 5.88 11.47 29.14
C LEU A 10 4.37 11.66 29.34
N ALA A 11 3.79 12.55 28.54
CA ALA A 11 2.38 12.96 28.67
C ALA A 11 1.38 11.83 28.38
N THR A 12 1.71 10.92 27.45
CA THR A 12 0.82 9.82 27.05
C THR A 12 1.56 8.48 27.02
N GLU A 13 0.82 7.38 27.14
CA GLU A 13 1.37 6.03 27.02
C GLU A 13 1.96 5.78 25.62
N GLN A 14 1.26 6.23 24.57
CA GLN A 14 1.74 6.14 23.20
C GLN A 14 3.06 6.91 23.00
N GLY A 15 3.16 8.12 23.58
CA GLY A 15 4.39 8.90 23.57
C GLY A 15 5.53 8.15 24.27
N MET A 16 5.26 7.56 25.44
CA MET A 16 6.23 6.78 26.20
C MET A 16 6.75 5.57 25.39
N ARG A 17 5.85 4.83 24.73
CA ARG A 17 6.21 3.70 23.85
C ARG A 17 7.08 4.14 22.67
N GLN A 18 6.74 5.25 22.01
CA GLN A 18 7.57 5.79 20.92
C GLN A 18 8.95 6.23 21.40
N HIS A 19 9.04 6.86 22.56
CA HIS A 19 10.30 7.23 23.18
C HIS A 19 11.15 5.99 23.47
N HIS A 20 10.56 4.93 24.04
CA HIS A 20 11.26 3.71 24.37
C HIS A 20 11.84 3.03 23.13
N THR A 21 11.06 2.90 22.05
CA THR A 21 11.55 2.35 20.78
C THR A 21 12.66 3.20 20.15
N LYS A 22 12.52 4.54 20.16
CA LYS A 22 13.47 5.45 19.50
C LYS A 22 14.77 5.68 20.28
N VAL A 23 14.72 5.64 21.61
CA VAL A 23 15.86 5.98 22.48
C VAL A 23 16.55 4.73 23.04
N HIS A 24 15.80 3.66 23.31
CA HIS A 24 16.33 2.43 23.90
C HIS A 24 16.35 1.24 22.93
N ASN A 25 15.97 1.44 21.66
CA ASN A 25 15.94 0.41 20.60
C ASN A 25 15.19 -0.87 20.99
N THR A 26 14.30 -0.79 21.98
CA THR A 26 13.56 -1.92 22.52
C THR A 26 12.08 -1.55 22.48
N PRO A 27 11.27 -2.18 21.62
CA PRO A 27 9.84 -1.91 21.64
C PRO A 27 9.18 -2.54 22.88
N LEU A 28 8.30 -1.79 23.56
CA LEU A 28 7.54 -2.33 24.68
C LEU A 28 6.39 -3.24 24.21
N PRO A 29 6.05 -4.30 24.96
CA PRO A 29 4.97 -5.22 24.60
C PRO A 29 3.63 -4.51 24.36
N ASN A 30 2.94 -4.84 23.28
CA ASN A 30 1.64 -4.27 22.90
C ASN A 30 0.52 -5.31 22.75
N ARG A 31 0.83 -6.59 23.01
CA ARG A 31 -0.11 -7.71 22.91
C ARG A 31 0.15 -8.71 24.04
N VAL A 32 -0.87 -9.48 24.39
CA VAL A 32 -0.79 -10.59 25.36
C VAL A 32 -1.13 -11.88 24.61
N CYS A 33 -0.27 -12.89 24.71
CA CYS A 33 -0.48 -14.17 24.04
C CYS A 33 -1.67 -14.90 24.67
N LYS A 34 -2.69 -15.26 23.87
CA LYS A 34 -3.87 -15.97 24.38
C LYS A 34 -3.56 -17.38 24.93
N ARG A 35 -2.41 -17.96 24.58
CA ARG A 35 -2.02 -19.32 25.01
C ARG A 35 -1.18 -19.32 26.28
N CYS A 36 -0.06 -18.57 26.31
CA CYS A 36 0.87 -18.55 27.43
C CYS A 36 0.73 -17.32 28.34
N HIS A 37 -0.14 -16.38 27.98
CA HIS A 37 -0.37 -15.11 28.69
C HIS A 37 0.87 -14.20 28.83
N GLN A 38 1.95 -14.50 28.11
CA GLN A 38 3.12 -13.63 28.07
C GLN A 38 2.85 -12.41 27.19
N GLU A 39 3.33 -11.26 27.63
CA GLU A 39 3.30 -10.03 26.85
C GLU A 39 4.36 -10.10 25.74
N PHE A 40 4.02 -9.64 24.54
CA PHE A 40 4.94 -9.59 23.42
C PHE A 40 4.71 -8.35 22.56
N TYR A 41 5.71 -8.01 21.74
CA TYR A 41 5.62 -6.91 20.77
C TYR A 41 5.27 -7.45 19.38
N ASP A 42 4.28 -6.83 18.75
CA ASP A 42 3.91 -7.07 17.35
C ASP A 42 3.86 -5.73 16.58
N PRO A 43 4.75 -5.52 15.59
CA PRO A 43 4.80 -4.29 14.80
C PRO A 43 3.47 -3.92 14.14
N LYS A 44 2.68 -4.90 13.71
CA LYS A 44 1.41 -4.68 13.01
C LYS A 44 0.20 -4.73 13.94
N SER A 45 0.39 -5.08 15.21
CA SER A 45 -0.70 -5.24 16.21
C SER A 45 -1.84 -6.17 15.77
N GLN A 46 -1.54 -7.18 14.95
CA GLN A 46 -2.48 -8.14 14.37
C GLN A 46 -2.39 -9.54 15.01
N ARG A 47 -1.24 -9.91 15.59
CA ARG A 47 -0.99 -11.26 16.13
C ARG A 47 -1.77 -11.50 17.43
N VAL A 48 -2.27 -12.72 17.59
CA VAL A 48 -3.00 -13.19 18.79
C VAL A 48 -2.12 -14.05 19.70
N TYR A 49 -1.12 -14.72 19.13
CA TYR A 49 -0.19 -15.60 19.82
C TYR A 49 1.24 -15.08 19.63
N CYS A 50 2.12 -15.31 20.62
CA CYS A 50 3.55 -15.03 20.48
C CYS A 50 4.19 -15.99 19.45
N GLU A 51 5.40 -15.68 18.97
CA GLU A 51 6.08 -16.48 17.93
C GLU A 51 6.26 -17.95 18.32
N GLU A 52 6.56 -18.23 19.59
CA GLU A 52 6.71 -19.60 20.08
C GLU A 52 5.39 -20.36 20.21
N CYS A 53 4.28 -19.65 20.43
CA CYS A 53 2.96 -20.25 20.59
C CYS A 53 2.14 -20.28 19.30
N TYR A 54 2.56 -19.52 18.28
CA TYR A 54 1.91 -19.47 16.99
C TYR A 54 2.21 -20.75 16.22
N SER A 55 1.16 -21.40 15.73
CA SER A 55 1.31 -22.44 14.72
C SER A 55 0.49 -22.06 13.50
N GLU A 56 1.03 -22.36 12.32
CA GLU A 56 0.37 -22.06 11.04
C GLU A 56 -0.91 -22.90 10.82
N GLN A 57 -1.21 -23.83 11.72
CA GLN A 57 -2.26 -24.84 11.57
C GLN A 57 -3.15 -24.97 12.80
N GLY A 58 -4.42 -25.32 12.59
CA GLY A 58 -5.36 -25.58 13.68
C GLY A 58 -5.73 -24.32 14.49
N ASN A 59 -6.19 -24.52 15.72
CA ASN A 59 -6.77 -23.46 16.57
C ASN A 59 -5.80 -22.39 17.07
N GLN A 60 -4.50 -22.57 16.82
CA GLN A 60 -3.44 -21.62 17.15
C GLN A 60 -3.13 -20.67 15.98
N ASN A 61 -3.70 -20.91 14.80
CA ASN A 61 -3.67 -19.95 13.71
C ASN A 61 -4.65 -18.80 14.01
N GLY A 62 -4.22 -17.54 13.83
CA GLY A 62 -5.07 -16.36 14.04
C GLY A 62 -6.27 -16.26 13.09
N ASN A 63 -6.21 -16.94 11.95
CA ASN A 63 -7.30 -17.06 10.98
C ASN A 63 -8.25 -18.22 11.29
N TRP A 64 -7.99 -19.02 12.32
CA TRP A 64 -8.85 -20.15 12.67
C TRP A 64 -10.20 -19.65 13.20
N ARG A 65 -11.28 -20.15 12.60
CA ARG A 65 -12.68 -19.78 12.88
C ARG A 65 -13.52 -21.01 13.21
N GLY A 66 -12.97 -21.92 14.01
CA GLY A 66 -13.57 -23.23 14.27
C GLY A 66 -13.01 -24.30 13.34
N GLY A 67 -13.01 -25.54 13.83
CA GLY A 67 -12.61 -26.72 13.06
C GLY A 67 -13.78 -27.30 12.28
N LYS A 68 -13.60 -28.51 11.74
CA LYS A 68 -14.74 -29.28 11.26
C LYS A 68 -15.51 -29.84 12.46
N GLU A 69 -16.83 -29.76 12.39
CA GLU A 69 -17.75 -30.46 13.27
C GLU A 69 -18.37 -31.64 12.52
N THR A 70 -18.92 -32.59 13.27
CA THR A 70 -19.47 -33.83 12.72
C THR A 70 -20.94 -33.94 13.12
N GLU A 71 -21.83 -34.09 12.14
CA GLU A 71 -23.28 -34.25 12.34
C GLU A 71 -23.80 -35.43 11.51
N THR A 72 -25.04 -35.85 11.78
CA THR A 72 -25.77 -36.86 11.00
C THR A 72 -26.65 -36.18 9.95
N CYS A 73 -26.53 -36.61 8.70
CA CYS A 73 -27.34 -36.08 7.59
C CYS A 73 -28.83 -36.42 7.77
N SER A 74 -29.71 -35.42 7.71
CA SER A 74 -31.16 -35.65 7.87
C SER A 74 -31.84 -36.38 6.70
N VAL A 75 -31.12 -36.69 5.61
CA VAL A 75 -31.66 -37.36 4.40
C VAL A 75 -31.20 -38.81 4.28
N CYS A 76 -29.92 -39.09 4.55
CA CYS A 76 -29.32 -40.41 4.35
C CYS A 76 -28.73 -41.03 5.62
N ASP A 77 -28.91 -40.37 6.77
CA ASP A 77 -28.38 -40.78 8.08
C ASP A 77 -26.85 -40.98 8.14
N ALA A 78 -26.13 -40.59 7.08
CA ALA A 78 -24.68 -40.67 7.06
C ALA A 78 -24.05 -39.60 7.97
N THR A 79 -23.07 -40.01 8.76
CA THR A 79 -22.22 -39.10 9.53
C THR A 79 -21.28 -38.35 8.60
N PHE A 80 -21.25 -37.02 8.66
CA PHE A 80 -20.39 -36.19 7.81
C PHE A 80 -19.73 -35.05 8.57
N SER A 81 -18.58 -34.61 8.08
CA SER A 81 -17.87 -33.46 8.64
C SER A 81 -18.10 -32.19 7.83
N TYR A 82 -18.25 -31.04 8.50
CA TYR A 82 -18.50 -29.76 7.86
C TYR A 82 -17.88 -28.60 8.65
N TYR A 83 -17.72 -27.45 8.01
CA TYR A 83 -17.34 -26.22 8.70
C TYR A 83 -18.61 -25.45 9.09
N PRO A 84 -18.85 -25.19 10.38
CA PRO A 84 -20.00 -24.39 10.84
C PRO A 84 -20.04 -22.99 10.24
N SER A 85 -18.87 -22.43 9.90
CA SER A 85 -18.75 -21.15 9.19
C SER A 85 -19.31 -21.17 7.78
N ASN A 86 -19.39 -22.35 7.13
CA ASN A 86 -19.81 -22.49 5.75
C ASN A 86 -21.28 -22.96 5.64
N LYS A 87 -21.75 -23.83 6.54
CA LYS A 87 -23.12 -24.34 6.55
C LYS A 87 -23.55 -24.83 7.94
N GLN A 88 -24.85 -24.91 8.18
CA GLN A 88 -25.46 -25.33 9.45
C GLN A 88 -25.40 -26.85 9.76
N GLY A 89 -24.73 -27.67 8.94
CA GLY A 89 -24.56 -29.09 9.29
C GLY A 89 -25.78 -30.00 9.15
N VAL A 90 -26.83 -29.59 8.43
CA VAL A 90 -28.07 -30.39 8.30
C VAL A 90 -27.96 -31.52 7.26
N TYR A 91 -27.30 -31.24 6.13
CA TYR A 91 -27.21 -32.17 5.00
C TYR A 91 -25.77 -32.44 4.59
N CYS A 92 -25.44 -33.69 4.25
CA CYS A 92 -24.14 -34.06 3.71
C CYS A 92 -23.94 -33.48 2.29
N SER A 93 -22.69 -33.43 1.81
CA SER A 93 -22.39 -32.87 0.49
C SER A 93 -23.02 -33.65 -0.66
N GLU A 94 -23.26 -34.95 -0.49
CA GLU A 94 -23.81 -35.79 -1.55
C GLU A 94 -25.31 -35.53 -1.72
N CYS A 95 -26.07 -35.56 -0.62
CA CYS A 95 -27.51 -35.22 -0.66
C CYS A 95 -27.78 -33.80 -1.16
N VAL A 96 -26.87 -32.84 -0.94
CA VAL A 96 -27.01 -31.47 -1.49
C VAL A 96 -26.77 -31.45 -3.00
N LYS A 97 -25.86 -32.27 -3.55
CA LYS A 97 -25.63 -32.36 -4.99
C LYS A 97 -26.77 -33.08 -5.72
N GLU A 98 -27.30 -34.12 -5.08
CA GLU A 98 -28.41 -34.92 -5.62
C GLU A 98 -29.76 -34.22 -5.48
N ALA A 99 -29.85 -33.16 -4.67
CA ALA A 99 -31.07 -32.40 -4.51
C ALA A 99 -31.43 -31.63 -5.80
N GLU A 100 -32.41 -32.14 -6.52
CA GLU A 100 -32.99 -31.47 -7.68
C GLU A 100 -33.53 -30.08 -7.29
N GLY A 101 -33.09 -29.03 -8.00
CA GLY A 101 -33.57 -27.66 -7.83
C GLY A 101 -32.95 -26.86 -6.68
N LEU A 102 -32.01 -27.43 -5.92
CA LEU A 102 -31.36 -26.75 -4.78
C LEU A 102 -30.14 -25.92 -5.21
N LEU A 103 -29.40 -26.42 -6.20
CA LEU A 103 -28.41 -25.63 -6.92
C LEU A 103 -29.09 -25.06 -8.15
N PRO A 104 -29.06 -23.72 -8.39
CA PRO A 104 -29.41 -23.23 -9.71
C PRO A 104 -28.51 -23.94 -10.72
N GLU A 105 -29.08 -24.43 -11.84
CA GLU A 105 -28.25 -24.79 -13.00
C GLU A 105 -27.26 -23.66 -13.19
N ASN A 106 -25.96 -23.93 -13.10
CA ASN A 106 -24.93 -22.90 -13.18
C ASN A 106 -25.16 -22.15 -14.50
N PRO A 107 -25.80 -20.96 -14.48
CA PRO A 107 -26.33 -20.35 -15.69
C PRO A 107 -25.23 -19.58 -16.40
N ALA A 108 -23.98 -19.70 -15.91
CA ALA A 108 -22.81 -19.11 -16.51
C ALA A 108 -22.50 -19.86 -17.80
N GLU A 109 -23.29 -19.55 -18.83
CA GLU A 109 -22.88 -19.74 -20.21
C GLU A 109 -21.46 -19.18 -20.37
N ARG A 110 -20.62 -19.94 -21.07
CA ARG A 110 -19.23 -19.56 -21.29
C ARG A 110 -19.20 -18.26 -22.10
N ILE A 111 -18.91 -17.15 -21.43
CA ILE A 111 -18.83 -15.83 -22.05
C ILE A 111 -17.64 -15.82 -23.02
N GLU A 112 -17.90 -15.47 -24.28
CA GLU A 112 -16.84 -15.33 -25.28
C GLU A 112 -15.94 -14.13 -24.98
N LEU A 113 -14.63 -14.31 -25.16
CA LEU A 113 -13.65 -13.25 -24.99
C LEU A 113 -13.67 -12.34 -26.21
N ILE A 114 -13.61 -11.04 -25.97
CA ILE A 114 -13.49 -10.02 -27.01
C ILE A 114 -12.01 -9.69 -27.21
N ARG A 115 -11.59 -9.55 -28.46
CA ARG A 115 -10.26 -9.06 -28.82
C ARG A 115 -10.23 -7.54 -28.73
N THR A 116 -9.26 -7.02 -28.01
CA THR A 116 -9.04 -5.58 -27.82
C THR A 116 -7.54 -5.29 -27.81
N ALA A 117 -7.13 -4.06 -28.08
CA ALA A 117 -5.72 -3.67 -28.05
C ALA A 117 -5.36 -3.09 -26.67
N CYS A 118 -4.09 -3.22 -26.29
CA CYS A 118 -3.54 -2.51 -25.16
C CYS A 118 -3.51 -1.00 -25.45
N SER A 119 -4.09 -0.16 -24.57
CA SER A 119 -4.11 1.30 -24.72
C SER A 119 -2.73 1.96 -24.65
N PHE A 120 -1.68 1.21 -24.28
CA PHE A 120 -0.31 1.72 -24.19
C PHE A 120 0.60 1.20 -25.30
N CYS A 121 0.70 -0.12 -25.46
CA CYS A 121 1.64 -0.75 -26.39
C CYS A 121 0.99 -1.40 -27.61
N GLU A 122 -0.33 -1.26 -27.78
CA GLU A 122 -1.12 -1.74 -28.92
C GLU A 122 -1.13 -3.27 -29.13
N ALA A 123 -0.52 -4.04 -28.22
CA ALA A 123 -0.55 -5.49 -28.26
C ALA A 123 -2.00 -6.03 -28.20
N GLN A 124 -2.28 -7.11 -28.92
CA GLN A 124 -3.61 -7.73 -28.96
C GLN A 124 -3.87 -8.54 -27.68
N LEU A 125 -5.03 -8.28 -27.06
CA LEU A 125 -5.47 -8.86 -25.80
C LEU A 125 -6.84 -9.52 -25.96
N GLU A 126 -7.07 -10.60 -25.22
CA GLU A 126 -8.39 -11.21 -25.07
C GLU A 126 -8.93 -10.88 -23.67
N ARG A 127 -10.14 -10.29 -23.61
CA ARG A 127 -10.76 -9.79 -22.38
C ARG A 127 -12.24 -10.15 -22.34
N LEU A 128 -12.76 -10.32 -21.13
CA LEU A 128 -14.21 -10.46 -20.93
C LEU A 128 -14.90 -9.14 -21.28
N PRO A 129 -16.12 -9.17 -21.87
CA PRO A 129 -16.90 -7.96 -22.14
C PRO A 129 -17.08 -7.08 -20.89
N SER A 130 -17.33 -7.69 -19.73
CA SER A 130 -17.46 -7.00 -18.45
C SER A 130 -16.17 -6.32 -17.96
N SER A 131 -15.00 -6.75 -18.44
CA SER A 131 -13.72 -6.12 -18.12
C SER A 131 -13.43 -4.89 -18.97
N ILE A 132 -14.08 -4.76 -20.13
CA ILE A 132 -13.96 -3.61 -21.03
C ILE A 132 -15.04 -2.58 -20.68
N ASN A 133 -16.26 -3.05 -20.46
CA ASN A 133 -17.41 -2.20 -20.16
C ASN A 133 -17.18 -1.43 -18.85
N GLY A 134 -17.10 -0.10 -18.96
CA GLY A 134 -16.91 0.81 -17.82
C GLY A 134 -15.45 1.19 -17.53
N ASN A 135 -14.47 0.64 -18.25
CA ASN A 135 -13.09 1.08 -18.14
C ASN A 135 -12.80 2.20 -19.15
N GLU A 136 -12.90 3.44 -18.69
CA GLU A 136 -12.67 4.66 -19.50
C GLU A 136 -11.24 4.75 -20.07
N TYR A 137 -10.27 4.11 -19.42
CA TYR A 137 -8.85 4.16 -19.79
C TYR A 137 -8.44 3.02 -20.75
N GLY A 138 -9.36 2.09 -21.02
CA GLY A 138 -9.15 0.95 -21.89
C GLY A 138 -8.36 -0.20 -21.24
N SER A 139 -7.89 -1.13 -22.07
CA SER A 139 -7.27 -2.38 -21.61
C SER A 139 -5.75 -2.30 -21.62
N PHE A 140 -5.10 -2.99 -20.68
CA PHE A 140 -3.64 -3.02 -20.58
C PHE A 140 -3.13 -4.47 -20.50
N CYS A 141 -1.90 -4.69 -20.95
CA CYS A 141 -1.23 -5.98 -20.82
C CYS A 141 -1.06 -6.35 -19.35
N ASP A 142 -0.59 -5.38 -18.55
CA ASP A 142 -0.22 -5.51 -17.14
C ASP A 142 -0.22 -4.13 -16.45
N LEU A 143 0.20 -4.12 -15.18
CA LEU A 143 0.35 -2.90 -14.38
C LEU A 143 1.46 -1.97 -14.89
N ASP A 144 2.45 -2.47 -15.64
CA ASP A 144 3.52 -1.63 -16.20
C ASP A 144 2.99 -0.78 -17.36
N CYS A 145 2.27 -1.40 -18.30
CA CYS A 145 1.59 -0.68 -19.38
C CYS A 145 0.57 0.34 -18.83
N TYR A 146 -0.17 -0.03 -17.78
CA TYR A 146 -1.09 0.87 -17.11
C TYR A 146 -0.35 2.06 -16.46
N GLY A 147 0.75 1.80 -15.74
CA GLY A 147 1.55 2.83 -15.10
C GLY A 147 2.18 3.81 -16.09
N LYS A 148 2.69 3.30 -17.22
CA LYS A 148 3.24 4.13 -18.30
C LYS A 148 2.16 4.98 -18.96
N TRP A 149 0.99 4.40 -19.23
CA TRP A 149 -0.15 5.15 -19.74
C TRP A 149 -0.59 6.25 -18.77
N LEU A 150 -0.70 5.94 -17.47
CA LEU A 150 -1.06 6.91 -16.44
C LEU A 150 -0.06 8.08 -16.38
N SER A 151 1.25 7.77 -16.42
CA SER A 151 2.30 8.77 -16.45
C SER A 151 2.28 9.67 -17.69
N ASN A 152 1.77 9.18 -18.81
CA ASN A 152 1.69 9.94 -20.06
C ASN A 152 0.40 10.77 -20.18
N ASN A 153 -0.71 10.26 -19.63
CA ASN A 153 -2.05 10.81 -19.89
C ASN A 153 -2.67 11.55 -18.69
N ILE A 154 -2.32 11.15 -17.46
CA ILE A 154 -2.83 11.76 -16.23
C ILE A 154 -1.75 12.67 -15.64
N VAL A 155 -1.48 13.76 -16.35
CA VAL A 155 -0.52 14.80 -15.97
C VAL A 155 -1.20 16.16 -15.92
N GLY A 156 -0.65 17.08 -15.13
CA GLY A 156 -1.19 18.44 -15.01
C GLY A 156 -2.66 18.40 -14.59
N SER A 157 -3.53 19.01 -15.41
CA SER A 157 -4.93 19.23 -15.08
C SER A 157 -5.79 18.01 -14.80
N ASN A 158 -5.33 16.86 -15.28
CA ASN A 158 -6.08 15.63 -15.17
C ASN A 158 -5.72 14.82 -13.91
N HIS A 159 -4.74 15.26 -13.11
CA HIS A 159 -4.32 14.58 -11.89
C HIS A 159 -5.07 15.13 -10.66
N HIS A 160 -5.65 14.28 -9.82
CA HIS A 160 -6.47 14.70 -8.66
C HIS A 160 -5.70 15.52 -7.59
N GLN A 161 -4.37 15.41 -7.53
CA GLN A 161 -3.51 16.26 -6.69
C GLN A 161 -3.12 17.59 -7.37
N TRP A 162 -3.62 17.86 -8.57
CA TRP A 162 -3.32 19.09 -9.29
C TRP A 162 -4.21 20.22 -8.80
N GLU A 163 -3.63 21.12 -8.01
CA GLU A 163 -4.30 22.32 -7.48
C GLU A 163 -4.28 23.52 -8.46
N GLY A 164 -3.98 23.30 -9.75
CA GLY A 164 -4.01 24.32 -10.80
C GLY A 164 -2.68 25.05 -11.08
N GLY A 165 -2.60 25.63 -12.28
CA GLY A 165 -1.56 26.58 -12.73
C GLY A 165 -0.70 26.08 -13.89
N THR A 166 -0.63 26.87 -14.97
CA THR A 166 0.50 26.79 -15.92
C THR A 166 1.72 27.35 -15.20
N LEU A 167 2.53 26.48 -14.60
CA LEU A 167 3.87 26.89 -14.19
C LEU A 167 4.67 27.13 -15.47
N PHE A 168 4.65 28.37 -15.96
CA PHE A 168 5.69 28.85 -16.86
C PHE A 168 7.00 28.76 -16.09
N TYR A 169 7.66 27.60 -16.15
CA TYR A 169 9.06 27.52 -15.83
C TYR A 169 9.78 28.31 -16.92
N GLY A 170 9.90 29.63 -16.71
CA GLY A 170 10.57 30.52 -17.63
C GLY A 170 12.02 30.08 -17.87
N GLU A 171 12.67 30.74 -18.84
CA GLU A 171 14.08 30.53 -19.18
C GLU A 171 15.03 30.60 -17.97
N SER A 172 14.59 31.23 -16.86
CA SER A 172 15.33 31.40 -15.62
C SER A 172 15.44 30.14 -14.74
N TRP A 173 14.58 29.12 -14.92
CA TRP A 173 14.64 27.92 -14.07
C TRP A 173 15.84 27.02 -14.39
N TRP A 174 16.08 26.76 -15.67
CA TRP A 174 17.13 25.83 -16.11
C TRP A 174 18.53 26.24 -15.63
N PRO A 175 18.93 27.54 -15.68
CA PRO A 175 20.18 28.00 -15.08
C PRO A 175 20.27 27.74 -13.57
N VAL A 176 19.17 27.97 -12.84
CA VAL A 176 19.13 27.81 -11.37
C VAL A 176 19.21 26.34 -11.00
N ARG A 177 18.47 25.48 -11.71
CA ARG A 177 18.52 24.02 -11.53
C ARG A 177 19.93 23.48 -11.75
N ARG A 178 20.61 23.90 -12.82
CA ARG A 178 21.99 23.47 -13.12
C ARG A 178 22.95 23.92 -12.01
N LYS A 179 22.90 25.20 -11.63
CA LYS A 179 23.73 25.74 -10.55
C LYS A 179 23.47 25.07 -9.21
N ALA A 180 22.23 24.67 -8.91
CA ALA A 180 21.89 23.94 -7.70
C ALA A 180 22.53 22.55 -7.69
N LEU A 181 22.42 21.80 -8.79
CA LEU A 181 23.06 20.49 -8.93
C LEU A 181 24.59 20.58 -8.84
N GLU A 182 25.20 21.58 -9.49
CA GLU A 182 26.65 21.82 -9.42
C GLU A 182 27.09 22.20 -8.00
N ARG A 183 26.36 23.10 -7.32
CA ARG A 183 26.59 23.48 -5.91
C ARG A 183 26.54 22.26 -5.00
N ASP A 184 25.56 21.39 -5.23
CA ASP A 184 25.26 20.24 -4.39
C ASP A 184 26.10 19.01 -4.79
N ASN A 185 27.06 19.17 -5.70
CA ASN A 185 27.90 18.11 -6.25
C ASN A 185 27.11 16.88 -6.74
N TYR A 186 25.91 17.11 -7.28
CA TYR A 186 24.98 16.06 -7.70
C TYR A 186 24.60 15.07 -6.58
N THR A 187 24.70 15.51 -5.32
CA THR A 187 24.35 14.72 -4.13
C THR A 187 23.07 15.21 -3.47
N CYS A 188 22.32 14.27 -2.88
CA CYS A 188 21.17 14.59 -2.05
C CYS A 188 21.63 15.31 -0.77
N GLN A 189 21.19 16.55 -0.57
CA GLN A 189 21.58 17.36 0.59
C GLN A 189 20.98 16.89 1.92
N ARG A 190 20.07 15.91 1.89
CA ARG A 190 19.47 15.30 3.09
C ARG A 190 20.12 13.99 3.51
N CYS A 191 20.44 13.11 2.56
CA CYS A 191 20.95 11.76 2.86
C CYS A 191 22.37 11.52 2.35
N GLY A 192 22.97 12.45 1.62
CA GLY A 192 24.32 12.35 1.08
C GLY A 192 24.46 11.50 -0.18
N ALA A 193 23.40 10.79 -0.60
CA ALA A 193 23.49 9.88 -1.74
C ALA A 193 23.83 10.61 -3.04
N ASP A 194 24.81 10.11 -3.78
CA ASP A 194 25.27 10.70 -5.04
C ASP A 194 24.49 10.19 -6.27
N SER A 195 24.75 10.79 -7.43
CA SER A 195 24.04 10.43 -8.66
C SER A 195 24.32 9.00 -9.15
N GLU A 196 25.47 8.42 -8.78
CA GLU A 196 25.84 7.05 -9.15
C GLU A 196 25.06 6.04 -8.31
N GLU A 197 24.99 6.26 -6.99
CA GLU A 197 24.18 5.49 -6.06
C GLU A 197 22.67 5.57 -6.38
N LEU A 198 22.21 6.72 -6.88
CA LEU A 198 20.82 6.96 -7.26
C LEU A 198 20.47 6.45 -8.67
N GLY A 199 21.48 6.16 -9.51
CA GLY A 199 21.31 5.86 -10.94
C GLY A 199 20.72 7.01 -11.78
N GLN A 200 20.65 8.21 -11.20
CA GLN A 200 20.12 9.43 -11.82
C GLN A 200 20.53 10.65 -10.98
N ASN A 201 20.46 11.84 -11.57
CA ASN A 201 20.66 13.08 -10.82
C ASN A 201 19.53 13.27 -9.78
N PRO A 202 19.83 13.84 -8.59
CA PRO A 202 18.80 14.22 -7.63
C PRO A 202 17.86 15.28 -8.21
N ASP A 203 16.62 15.28 -7.74
CA ASP A 203 15.61 16.27 -8.11
C ASP A 203 15.90 17.60 -7.38
N VAL A 204 15.56 18.73 -7.99
CA VAL A 204 15.73 20.05 -7.35
C VAL A 204 14.39 20.53 -6.84
N HIS A 205 14.27 20.63 -5.51
CA HIS A 205 13.07 21.02 -4.80
C HIS A 205 13.10 22.50 -4.41
N HIS A 206 11.97 23.20 -4.54
CA HIS A 206 11.81 24.55 -4.01
C HIS A 206 11.48 24.54 -2.51
N LEU A 207 12.19 25.31 -1.69
CA LEU A 207 11.96 25.42 -0.24
C LEU A 207 10.64 26.15 0.07
N ASN A 208 10.37 27.25 -0.63
CA ASN A 208 9.07 27.92 -0.69
C ASN A 208 8.47 27.67 -2.07
N ARG A 209 7.17 27.32 -2.13
CA ARG A 209 6.54 26.88 -3.38
C ARG A 209 6.48 28.06 -4.35
N VAL A 210 6.62 27.78 -5.65
CA VAL A 210 6.57 28.82 -6.69
C VAL A 210 5.30 29.68 -6.60
N ARG A 211 4.17 29.05 -6.26
CA ARG A 211 2.88 29.72 -6.09
C ARG A 211 2.77 30.66 -4.88
N ASP A 212 3.71 30.59 -3.94
CA ASP A 212 3.70 31.44 -2.74
C ASP A 212 4.35 32.82 -3.03
N PHE A 213 4.84 33.06 -4.25
CA PHE A 213 5.45 34.31 -4.69
C PHE A 213 4.51 35.10 -5.60
N ASP A 214 4.45 36.42 -5.43
CA ASP A 214 3.66 37.32 -6.29
C ASP A 214 4.13 37.29 -7.76
N ASP A 215 5.43 37.09 -7.98
CA ASP A 215 6.03 36.83 -9.30
C ASP A 215 6.77 35.47 -9.26
N PRO A 216 6.35 34.47 -10.07
CA PRO A 216 6.99 33.15 -10.15
C PRO A 216 8.50 33.18 -10.41
N SER A 217 9.00 34.22 -11.09
CA SER A 217 10.42 34.39 -11.39
C SER A 217 11.27 34.51 -10.13
N ASN A 218 10.70 35.10 -9.06
CA ASN A 218 11.37 35.27 -7.76
C ASN A 218 11.54 33.95 -7.00
N ALA A 219 10.78 32.91 -7.35
CA ALA A 219 10.92 31.60 -6.74
C ALA A 219 12.20 30.86 -7.22
N HIS A 220 12.73 31.22 -8.40
CA HIS A 220 13.88 30.58 -9.03
C HIS A 220 15.20 31.21 -8.54
N THR A 221 15.52 31.02 -7.26
CA THR A 221 16.80 31.47 -6.68
C THR A 221 17.53 30.30 -6.05
N LEU A 222 18.87 30.35 -6.02
CA LEU A 222 19.68 29.28 -5.42
C LEU A 222 19.39 29.08 -3.93
N SER A 223 19.03 30.15 -3.23
CA SER A 223 18.66 30.10 -1.81
C SER A 223 17.30 29.46 -1.58
N ASN A 224 16.43 29.43 -2.59
CA ASN A 224 15.10 28.83 -2.49
C ASN A 224 15.05 27.40 -3.03
N VAL A 225 16.19 26.75 -3.32
CA VAL A 225 16.22 25.40 -3.89
C VAL A 225 17.26 24.47 -3.27
N VAL A 226 16.95 23.18 -3.24
CA VAL A 226 17.79 22.12 -2.68
C VAL A 226 17.73 20.84 -3.52
N SER A 227 18.87 20.18 -3.74
CA SER A 227 18.91 18.87 -4.40
C SER A 227 18.56 17.73 -3.45
N LEU A 228 17.53 16.94 -3.79
CA LEU A 228 17.02 15.82 -3.01
C LEU A 228 16.80 14.59 -3.88
N CYS A 229 17.11 13.40 -3.35
CA CYS A 229 16.70 12.15 -4.00
C CYS A 229 15.18 11.95 -3.88
N ARG A 230 14.58 11.13 -4.75
CA ARG A 230 13.12 10.89 -4.79
C ARG A 230 12.50 10.52 -3.44
N SER A 231 13.19 9.73 -2.61
CA SER A 231 12.70 9.35 -1.28
C SER A 231 12.68 10.54 -0.32
N CYS A 232 13.76 11.33 -0.28
CA CYS A 232 13.85 12.54 0.51
C CYS A 232 12.89 13.63 0.03
N HIS A 233 12.68 13.72 -1.28
CA HIS A 233 11.76 14.65 -1.93
C HIS A 233 10.32 14.42 -1.44
N ARG A 234 9.83 13.17 -1.54
CA ARG A 234 8.49 12.79 -1.07
C ARG A 234 8.26 13.10 0.41
N LEU A 235 9.27 12.86 1.25
CA LEU A 235 9.19 13.14 2.68
C LEU A 235 9.02 14.64 2.99
N VAL A 236 9.69 15.50 2.22
CA VAL A 236 9.56 16.97 2.37
C VAL A 236 8.20 17.44 1.86
N GLU A 237 7.71 16.89 0.75
CA GLU A 237 6.38 17.21 0.20
C GLU A 237 5.23 16.83 1.13
N SER A 238 5.37 15.73 1.90
CA SER A 238 4.36 15.28 2.87
C SER A 238 4.37 16.05 4.20
N GLY A 239 5.19 17.10 4.35
CA GLY A 239 5.19 17.98 5.52
C GLY A 239 6.09 17.54 6.69
N ASP A 240 6.92 16.51 6.52
CA ASP A 240 7.88 16.07 7.54
C ASP A 240 9.15 16.94 7.50
N LYS A 241 9.04 18.13 8.11
CA LYS A 241 10.20 18.99 8.41
C LYS A 241 10.91 18.45 9.65
N LYS A 242 11.95 17.65 9.46
CA LYS A 242 12.93 17.35 10.51
C LYS A 242 14.13 18.25 10.38
#